data_AF-A0A5B0M9Y8-F1
#
_entry.id   AF-A0A5B0M9Y8-F1
#
_cell.length_a   1.000
_cell.length_b   1.000
_cell.length_c   1.000
_cell.angle_alpha   90.00
_cell.angle_beta   90.00
_cell.angle_gamma   90.00
#
_symmetry.space_group_name_H-M   'P 1'
#
loop_
_entity.id
_entity.type
_entity.pdbx_description
1 polymer ?
#
loop_
_entity_poly.entity_id
_entity_poly.type
_entity_poly.pdbx_seq_one_letter_code
_entity_poly.pdbx_strand_id
1 'polypeptide(L)'
;MYKLGFSPQEYRKSIYFDGHEREDVVEARKAYIKKYHQLRRLSRVYGGENLELAAPVDPEIIGDQKETVFIFHDESTVHTKERPGVAWLLPGTSEIRSKNSGRLIHISDFILESTGRLTSCEDDTTPTDAATIIYPGSTGDKWWDMQQLCDQVTQKAIPIFNRTHPDSQAVFVFDCSSAHGAYSPSALRVQNMNLNFGGKQSWLRDSVIPSDDPHIPPHLRGQLQTFAYGPDHPDPDRAGKQKGVRVILEERGLWQHYSQEVSKLGLRPLKFHCEACKSSGLHKDATERSERLIRQAESNGFFLSQEQCIQEILQEEGSPNSAIPKPSADAINPGIPCCWFQVMQLQSDFQNERPLLQMIIEDAGHICLFLPKFHCELNPIELFWSYIKQAYRQETHRCKTFSEYKALFERIRQSCPLSTIRKYFRRIDRQISAYEQGYNGPQSINLMKKYSSHRCIPRRAAMQIDMLTS
;
A
#
# COMPACT_ATOMS: atom_id res chain seq x y z
N MET A 1 4.09 19.03 -32.76
CA MET A 1 4.87 18.35 -31.71
C MET A 1 6.22 19.01 -31.48
N TYR A 2 7.21 18.89 -32.36
CA TYR A 2 8.51 19.58 -32.17
C TYR A 2 8.44 21.10 -31.99
N LYS A 3 7.61 21.79 -32.79
CA LYS A 3 7.36 23.25 -32.63
C LYS A 3 6.62 23.64 -31.33
N LEU A 4 6.06 22.65 -30.62
CA LEU A 4 5.42 22.81 -29.31
C LEU A 4 6.37 22.36 -28.17
N GLY A 5 7.65 22.12 -28.46
CA GLY A 5 8.65 21.66 -27.49
C GLY A 5 8.71 20.14 -27.26
N PHE A 6 7.88 19.35 -27.94
CA PHE A 6 7.89 17.89 -27.79
C PHE A 6 8.95 17.26 -28.69
N SER A 7 9.94 16.57 -28.08
CA SER A 7 10.87 15.70 -28.78
C SER A 7 10.44 14.23 -28.67
N PRO A 8 10.55 13.42 -29.74
CA PRO A 8 10.37 11.98 -29.66
C PRO A 8 11.42 11.41 -28.72
N GLN A 9 10.94 10.72 -27.70
CA GLN A 9 11.77 9.97 -26.78
C GLN A 9 11.56 8.48 -27.00
N GLU A 10 12.64 7.74 -26.91
CA GLU A 10 12.59 6.29 -26.84
C GLU A 10 12.01 5.91 -25.48
N TYR A 11 10.87 5.24 -25.47
CA TYR A 11 10.16 4.94 -24.22
C TYR A 11 10.99 4.01 -23.34
N ARG A 12 11.47 4.53 -22.21
CA ARG A 12 12.19 3.76 -21.20
C ARG A 12 11.40 3.83 -19.91
N LYS A 13 11.10 2.66 -19.32
CA LYS A 13 10.54 2.60 -17.96
C LYS A 13 11.54 3.30 -17.03
N SER A 14 11.12 4.42 -16.47
CA SER A 14 11.88 5.21 -15.49
C SER A 14 11.03 5.38 -14.23
N ILE A 15 11.63 5.89 -13.15
CA ILE A 15 10.91 6.12 -11.90
C ILE A 15 9.76 7.10 -12.17
N TYR A 16 8.57 6.79 -11.66
CA TYR A 16 7.43 7.70 -11.70
C TYR A 16 7.76 8.92 -10.83
N PHE A 17 8.10 10.05 -11.47
CA PHE A 17 8.44 11.28 -10.75
C PHE A 17 7.24 12.16 -10.42
N ASP A 18 6.09 11.88 -11.04
CA ASP A 18 4.87 12.61 -10.75
C ASP A 18 4.40 12.27 -9.33
N GLY A 19 4.12 13.31 -8.54
CA GLY A 19 3.78 13.20 -7.12
C GLY A 19 4.94 12.89 -6.16
N HIS A 20 6.14 12.54 -6.65
CA HIS A 20 7.28 12.08 -5.84
C HIS A 20 7.75 13.12 -4.81
N GLU A 21 7.74 14.40 -5.21
CA GLU A 21 8.20 15.53 -4.39
C GLU A 21 7.06 16.40 -3.83
N ARG A 22 5.82 15.89 -3.82
CA ARG A 22 4.73 16.56 -3.10
C ARG A 22 5.04 16.60 -1.60
N GLU A 23 4.69 17.70 -0.93
CA GLU A 23 5.01 17.92 0.48
C GLU A 23 4.53 16.77 1.38
N ASP A 24 3.28 16.33 1.21
CA ASP A 24 2.70 15.21 1.97
C ASP A 24 3.39 13.87 1.70
N VAL A 25 3.83 13.64 0.45
CA VAL A 25 4.56 12.44 0.05
C VAL A 25 5.99 12.45 0.61
N VAL A 26 6.65 13.60 0.63
CA VAL A 26 7.99 13.77 1.19
C VAL A 26 7.98 13.58 2.71
N GLU A 27 6.96 14.11 3.40
CA GLU A 27 6.76 13.86 4.83
C GLU A 27 6.54 12.37 5.13
N ALA A 28 5.68 11.71 4.35
CA ALA A 28 5.46 10.27 4.47
C ALA A 28 6.75 9.47 4.20
N ARG A 29 7.55 9.86 3.21
CA ARG A 29 8.88 9.27 2.94
C ARG A 29 9.82 9.41 4.13
N LYS A 30 9.93 10.61 4.72
CA LYS A 30 10.78 10.84 5.90
C LYS A 30 10.33 9.98 7.10
N ALA A 31 9.02 9.90 7.34
CA ALA A 31 8.47 9.06 8.40
C ALA A 31 8.76 7.56 8.17
N TYR A 32 8.58 7.08 6.93
CA TYR A 32 8.90 5.71 6.54
C TYR A 32 10.38 5.40 6.75
N ILE A 33 11.29 6.25 6.26
CA ILE A 33 12.75 6.06 6.39
C ILE A 33 13.15 5.98 7.87
N LYS A 34 12.61 6.87 8.71
CA LYS A 34 12.86 6.83 10.16
C LYS A 34 12.43 5.50 10.78
N LYS A 35 11.21 5.03 10.47
CA LYS A 35 10.69 3.75 10.98
C LYS A 35 11.46 2.56 10.43
N TYR A 36 11.81 2.60 9.14
CA TYR A 36 12.64 1.60 8.48
C TYR A 36 13.97 1.43 9.20
N HIS A 37 14.71 2.51 9.48
CA HIS A 37 15.99 2.42 10.21
C HIS A 37 15.85 1.88 11.63
N GLN A 38 14.82 2.31 12.36
CA GLN A 38 14.55 1.83 13.73
C GLN A 38 14.37 0.32 13.79
N LEU A 39 13.79 -0.28 12.75
CA LEU A 39 13.56 -1.72 12.66
C LEU A 39 14.74 -2.43 12.00
N ARG A 40 15.33 -1.84 10.96
CA ARG A 40 16.45 -2.41 10.19
C ARG A 40 17.71 -2.58 11.02
N ARG A 41 17.92 -1.74 12.05
CA ARG A 41 19.03 -1.91 13.02
C ARG A 41 18.94 -3.21 13.82
N LEU A 42 17.75 -3.81 13.92
CA LEU A 42 17.50 -5.08 14.60
C LEU A 42 17.55 -6.27 13.63
N SER A 43 17.88 -6.05 12.35
CA SER A 43 17.98 -7.09 11.33
C SER A 43 19.41 -7.47 11.06
N ARG A 44 19.64 -8.74 10.70
CA ARG A 44 20.93 -9.18 10.17
C ARG A 44 21.30 -8.43 8.90
N VAL A 45 22.60 -8.22 8.74
CA VAL A 45 23.18 -7.57 7.58
C VAL A 45 24.07 -8.56 6.83
N TYR A 46 23.80 -8.74 5.53
CA TYR A 46 24.47 -9.74 4.70
C TYR A 46 25.63 -9.13 3.91
N GLY A 47 26.86 -9.58 4.17
CA GLY A 47 28.12 -9.08 3.61
C GLY A 47 29.03 -10.15 2.99
N GLY A 48 30.28 -9.78 2.73
CA GLY A 48 31.21 -10.58 1.93
C GLY A 48 31.01 -10.38 0.43
N GLU A 49 31.88 -10.98 -0.39
CA GLU A 49 31.85 -10.84 -1.85
C GLU A 49 30.55 -11.37 -2.46
N ASN A 50 30.03 -12.48 -1.91
CA ASN A 50 28.82 -13.15 -2.38
C ASN A 50 27.55 -12.86 -1.56
N LEU A 51 27.64 -11.98 -0.56
CA LEU A 51 26.53 -11.68 0.37
C LEU A 51 26.07 -12.88 1.21
N GLU A 52 26.99 -13.78 1.55
CA GLU A 52 26.69 -14.97 2.36
C GLU A 52 26.95 -14.78 3.85
N LEU A 53 27.77 -13.78 4.21
CA LEU A 53 28.12 -13.54 5.61
C LEU A 53 26.99 -12.77 6.30
N ALA A 54 26.20 -13.46 7.11
CA ALA A 54 25.20 -12.83 7.97
C ALA A 54 25.86 -12.39 9.27
N ALA A 55 26.10 -11.08 9.44
CA ALA A 55 26.58 -10.56 10.71
C ALA A 55 25.44 -10.64 11.74
N PRO A 56 25.64 -11.25 12.92
CA PRO A 56 24.63 -11.24 13.98
C PRO A 56 24.40 -9.80 14.43
N VAL A 57 23.19 -9.52 14.87
CA VAL A 57 22.85 -8.23 15.46
C VAL A 57 23.43 -8.17 16.87
N ASP A 58 23.99 -7.02 17.23
CA ASP A 58 24.56 -6.80 18.55
C ASP A 58 23.48 -7.02 19.65
N PRO A 59 23.70 -7.92 20.63
CA PRO A 59 22.77 -8.13 21.72
C PRO A 59 22.43 -6.85 22.50
N GLU A 60 23.35 -5.89 22.62
CA GLU A 60 23.10 -4.60 23.27
C GLU A 60 22.10 -3.74 22.48
N ILE A 61 22.10 -3.85 21.15
CA ILE A 61 21.16 -3.16 20.27
C ILE A 61 19.78 -3.81 20.31
N ILE A 62 19.72 -5.15 20.40
CA ILE A 62 18.47 -5.91 20.53
C ILE A 62 17.80 -5.59 21.88
N GLY A 63 18.55 -5.64 22.98
CA GLY A 63 18.00 -5.49 24.32
C GLY A 63 16.84 -6.47 24.57
N ASP A 64 15.69 -5.95 25.00
CA ASP A 64 14.47 -6.75 25.24
C ASP A 64 13.62 -6.99 23.97
N GLN A 65 14.08 -6.54 22.80
CA GLN A 65 13.36 -6.66 21.53
C GLN A 65 13.69 -7.98 20.83
N LYS A 66 12.99 -8.29 19.73
CA LYS A 66 13.31 -9.43 18.87
C LYS A 66 14.12 -8.98 17.66
N GLU A 67 14.96 -9.88 17.15
CA GLU A 67 15.57 -9.70 15.83
C GLU A 67 14.46 -9.51 14.78
N THR A 68 14.60 -8.53 13.90
CA THR A 68 13.60 -8.24 12.86
C THR A 68 14.00 -8.83 11.52
N VAL A 69 13.02 -9.34 10.78
CA VAL A 69 13.23 -9.87 9.42
C VAL A 69 12.26 -9.17 8.47
N PHE A 70 12.80 -8.43 7.50
CA PHE A 70 12.00 -7.73 6.50
C PHE A 70 11.50 -8.70 5.44
N ILE A 71 10.20 -8.68 5.20
CA ILE A 71 9.49 -9.46 4.20
C ILE A 71 8.78 -8.48 3.29
N PHE A 72 9.23 -8.37 2.05
CA PHE A 72 8.62 -7.51 1.05
C PHE A 72 7.65 -8.31 0.20
N HIS A 73 6.48 -7.75 0.00
CA HIS A 73 5.39 -8.31 -0.77
C HIS A 73 5.07 -7.39 -1.95
N ASP A 74 4.59 -8.01 -3.03
CA ASP A 74 3.97 -7.34 -4.17
C ASP A 74 3.31 -8.39 -5.07
N GLU A 75 2.49 -7.91 -6.02
CA GLU A 75 1.92 -8.72 -7.08
C GLU A 75 2.55 -8.43 -8.45
N SER A 76 2.55 -9.43 -9.32
CA SER A 76 2.98 -9.25 -10.71
C SER A 76 2.16 -10.06 -11.67
N THR A 77 2.05 -9.53 -12.89
CA THR A 77 1.40 -10.22 -14.00
C THR A 77 2.37 -10.47 -15.15
N VAL A 78 2.22 -11.62 -15.78
CA VAL A 78 2.97 -12.05 -16.97
C VAL A 78 2.02 -12.73 -17.94
N HIS A 79 2.12 -12.38 -19.22
CA HIS A 79 1.34 -13.06 -20.25
C HIS A 79 2.07 -14.31 -20.74
N THR A 80 1.35 -15.40 -21.00
CA THR A 80 2.00 -16.68 -21.32
C THR A 80 2.88 -16.60 -22.57
N LYS A 81 2.48 -15.84 -23.59
CA LYS A 81 3.24 -15.65 -24.83
C LYS A 81 4.07 -14.37 -24.85
N GLU A 82 4.35 -13.78 -23.69
CA GLU A 82 5.17 -12.58 -23.61
C GLU A 82 6.59 -12.84 -24.15
N ARG A 83 7.05 -11.96 -25.05
CA ARG A 83 8.35 -12.07 -25.76
C ARG A 83 9.23 -10.85 -25.51
N PRO A 84 10.56 -10.95 -25.74
CA PRO A 84 11.44 -9.80 -25.68
C PRO A 84 11.03 -8.79 -26.76
N GLY A 85 11.06 -7.50 -26.43
CA GLY A 85 10.70 -6.44 -27.37
C GLY A 85 11.60 -6.35 -28.61
N VAL A 86 12.82 -6.88 -28.52
CA VAL A 86 13.82 -6.92 -29.60
C VAL A 86 14.22 -8.37 -29.85
N ALA A 87 14.47 -8.73 -31.12
CA ALA A 87 14.99 -10.03 -31.52
C ALA A 87 16.19 -9.87 -32.45
N TRP A 88 17.15 -10.79 -32.34
CA TRP A 88 18.27 -10.91 -33.26
C TRP A 88 17.88 -11.88 -34.38
N LEU A 89 17.78 -11.37 -35.61
CA LEU A 89 17.39 -12.13 -36.80
C LEU A 89 18.54 -12.09 -37.82
N LEU A 90 18.72 -13.17 -38.57
CA LEU A 90 19.66 -13.19 -39.69
C LEU A 90 19.18 -12.25 -40.81
N PRO A 91 20.09 -11.64 -41.59
CA PRO A 91 19.70 -10.82 -42.73
C PRO A 91 18.74 -11.57 -43.66
N GLY A 92 17.61 -10.95 -44.01
CA GLY A 92 16.57 -11.54 -44.86
C GLY A 92 15.56 -12.44 -44.14
N THR A 93 15.70 -12.66 -42.83
CA THR A 93 14.73 -13.43 -42.04
C THR A 93 13.71 -12.51 -41.35
N SER A 94 12.46 -12.94 -41.31
CA SER A 94 11.38 -12.27 -40.57
C SER A 94 10.70 -13.27 -39.64
N GLU A 95 10.48 -12.87 -38.38
CA GLU A 95 9.75 -13.67 -37.40
C GLU A 95 8.34 -13.09 -37.24
N ILE A 96 7.32 -13.83 -37.68
CA ILE A 96 5.92 -13.44 -37.47
C ILE A 96 5.50 -13.87 -36.06
N ARG A 97 5.22 -12.89 -35.20
CA ARG A 97 4.72 -13.13 -33.85
C ARG A 97 3.20 -13.18 -33.84
N SER A 98 2.62 -14.05 -33.02
CA SER A 98 1.16 -14.07 -32.85
C SER A 98 0.70 -12.78 -32.18
N LYS A 99 -0.39 -12.18 -32.67
CA LYS A 99 -0.99 -10.97 -32.08
C LYS A 99 -1.56 -11.20 -30.67
N ASN A 100 -1.84 -12.45 -30.31
CA ASN A 100 -2.39 -12.83 -29.01
C ASN A 100 -1.26 -13.03 -27.98
N SER A 101 -1.27 -12.24 -26.90
CA SER A 101 -0.32 -12.34 -25.77
C SER A 101 -0.48 -13.61 -24.94
N GLY A 102 -1.56 -14.37 -25.13
CA GLY A 102 -1.87 -15.56 -24.37
C GLY A 102 -2.53 -15.25 -23.02
N ARG A 103 -2.74 -16.30 -22.21
CA ARG A 103 -3.42 -16.18 -20.91
C ARG A 103 -2.58 -15.38 -19.93
N LEU A 104 -3.23 -14.72 -18.98
CA LEU A 104 -2.54 -14.04 -17.89
C LEU A 104 -2.14 -15.05 -16.81
N ILE A 105 -0.91 -14.92 -16.33
CA ILE A 105 -0.42 -15.50 -15.09
C ILE A 105 -0.29 -14.34 -14.11
N HIS A 106 -1.03 -14.38 -13.02
CA HIS A 106 -0.92 -13.39 -11.94
C HIS A 106 -0.34 -14.09 -10.71
N ILE A 107 0.67 -13.49 -10.12
CA ILE A 107 1.36 -14.00 -8.93
C ILE A 107 1.38 -12.95 -7.83
N SER A 108 1.19 -13.40 -6.59
CA SER A 108 1.48 -12.68 -5.37
C SER A 108 2.56 -13.44 -4.60
N ASP A 109 3.68 -12.80 -4.24
CA ASP A 109 4.83 -13.48 -3.61
C ASP A 109 5.52 -12.60 -2.56
N PHE A 110 6.37 -13.22 -1.75
CA PHE A 110 7.09 -12.59 -0.66
C PHE A 110 8.58 -12.90 -0.77
N ILE A 111 9.41 -11.85 -0.65
CA ILE A 111 10.86 -12.01 -0.58
C ILE A 111 11.46 -11.44 0.70
N LEU A 112 12.53 -12.07 1.16
CA LEU A 112 13.28 -11.70 2.36
C LEU A 112 14.78 -11.90 2.11
N GLU A 113 15.60 -11.10 2.78
CA GLU A 113 17.06 -11.11 2.56
C GLU A 113 17.72 -12.42 3.04
N SER A 114 17.13 -13.08 4.04
CA SER A 114 17.68 -14.28 4.67
C SER A 114 17.63 -15.50 3.77
N THR A 115 16.43 -15.85 3.29
CA THR A 115 16.16 -17.08 2.51
C THR A 115 15.78 -16.81 1.06
N GLY A 116 15.59 -15.55 0.66
CA GLY A 116 15.20 -15.20 -0.70
C GLY A 116 13.69 -15.19 -0.85
N ARG A 117 13.09 -16.37 -1.06
CA ARG A 117 11.63 -16.55 -1.09
C ARG A 117 11.12 -17.02 0.27
N LEU A 118 9.88 -16.68 0.62
CA LEU A 118 9.25 -17.16 1.86
C LEU A 118 8.70 -18.57 1.67
N THR A 119 9.57 -19.55 1.89
CA THR A 119 9.24 -20.97 1.78
C THR A 119 9.73 -21.74 3.00
N SER A 120 9.06 -22.84 3.34
CA SER A 120 9.54 -23.81 4.33
C SER A 120 9.77 -25.15 3.63
N CYS A 121 10.89 -25.81 3.90
CA CYS A 121 10.99 -27.24 3.62
C CYS A 121 10.35 -27.98 4.79
N GLU A 122 9.36 -28.82 4.51
CA GLU A 122 8.95 -29.87 5.45
C GLU A 122 9.96 -31.02 5.41
N ASP A 123 9.90 -31.88 6.43
CA ASP A 123 10.50 -33.20 6.38
C ASP A 123 9.81 -34.02 5.25
N ASP A 124 10.48 -34.03 4.09
CA ASP A 124 10.44 -35.02 3.01
C ASP A 124 9.21 -35.17 2.09
N THR A 125 8.17 -34.31 2.10
CA THR A 125 7.07 -34.49 1.09
C THR A 125 6.57 -33.31 0.27
N THR A 126 6.84 -32.03 0.59
CA THR A 126 6.86 -30.91 -0.38
C THR A 126 7.19 -29.59 0.31
N PRO A 127 8.00 -28.69 -0.28
CA PRO A 127 8.22 -27.37 0.29
C PRO A 127 6.95 -26.53 0.21
N THR A 128 6.49 -26.00 1.34
CA THR A 128 5.38 -25.03 1.39
C THR A 128 5.87 -23.67 0.93
N ASP A 129 5.11 -23.03 0.04
CA ASP A 129 5.45 -21.74 -0.56
C ASP A 129 4.39 -20.70 -0.20
N ALA A 130 4.82 -19.53 0.27
CA ALA A 130 3.90 -18.44 0.58
C ALA A 130 3.27 -17.81 -0.68
N ALA A 131 3.87 -18.01 -1.85
CA ALA A 131 3.35 -17.49 -3.10
C ALA A 131 1.97 -18.05 -3.45
N THR A 132 1.17 -17.24 -4.13
CA THR A 132 -0.11 -17.65 -4.71
C THR A 132 -0.13 -17.23 -6.17
N ILE A 133 -0.38 -18.20 -7.05
CA ILE A 133 -0.50 -17.98 -8.48
C ILE A 133 -1.95 -18.25 -8.88
N ILE A 134 -2.55 -17.29 -9.56
CA ILE A 134 -3.88 -17.41 -10.14
C ILE A 134 -3.82 -17.18 -11.66
N TYR A 135 -4.80 -17.72 -12.37
CA TYR A 135 -4.91 -17.68 -13.83
C TYR A 135 -6.22 -17.02 -14.25
N PRO A 136 -6.35 -15.70 -14.05
CA PRO A 136 -7.62 -15.00 -14.25
C PRO A 136 -8.09 -15.08 -15.72
N GLY A 137 -9.41 -15.10 -15.89
CA GLY A 137 -10.07 -15.15 -17.19
C GLY A 137 -11.51 -15.64 -17.08
N SER A 138 -12.28 -15.57 -18.17
CA SER A 138 -13.69 -15.97 -18.20
C SER A 138 -13.96 -17.42 -17.75
N THR A 139 -12.97 -18.31 -17.93
CA THR A 139 -12.99 -19.71 -17.48
C THR A 139 -11.91 -20.02 -16.45
N GLY A 140 -11.29 -18.98 -15.89
CA GLY A 140 -10.14 -19.07 -14.98
C GLY A 140 -10.51 -18.73 -13.55
N ASP A 141 -9.47 -18.42 -12.77
CA ASP A 141 -9.62 -18.01 -11.38
C ASP A 141 -10.29 -16.62 -11.29
N LYS A 142 -10.85 -16.32 -10.12
CA LYS A 142 -11.30 -14.96 -9.82
C LYS A 142 -10.11 -14.00 -9.87
N TRP A 143 -10.36 -12.75 -10.21
CA TRP A 143 -9.35 -11.71 -10.10
C TRP A 143 -8.85 -11.57 -8.67
N TRP A 144 -7.57 -11.23 -8.52
CA TRP A 144 -6.93 -11.03 -7.22
C TRP A 144 -7.65 -9.91 -6.46
N ASP A 145 -7.96 -10.15 -5.19
CA ASP A 145 -8.63 -9.21 -4.30
C ASP A 145 -8.01 -9.20 -2.90
N MET A 146 -8.46 -8.25 -2.08
CA MET A 146 -7.93 -8.07 -0.73
C MET A 146 -8.18 -9.29 0.17
N GLN A 147 -9.30 -9.99 -0.02
CA GLN A 147 -9.60 -11.18 0.78
C GLN A 147 -8.58 -12.28 0.49
N GLN A 148 -8.25 -12.52 -0.78
CA GLN A 148 -7.22 -13.48 -1.17
C GLN A 148 -5.84 -13.12 -0.60
N LEU A 149 -5.48 -11.83 -0.55
CA LEU A 149 -4.25 -11.41 0.10
C LEU A 149 -4.28 -11.66 1.61
N CYS A 150 -5.37 -11.31 2.29
CA CYS A 150 -5.52 -11.57 3.73
C CYS A 150 -5.44 -13.07 4.04
N ASP A 151 -6.06 -13.90 3.21
CA ASP A 151 -6.01 -15.35 3.31
C ASP A 151 -4.59 -15.87 3.07
N GLN A 152 -3.88 -15.35 2.04
CA GLN A 152 -2.49 -15.71 1.79
C GLN A 152 -1.58 -15.35 2.96
N VAL A 153 -1.73 -14.16 3.54
CA VAL A 153 -0.93 -13.73 4.70
C VAL A 153 -1.23 -14.58 5.93
N THR A 154 -2.50 -14.79 6.24
CA THR A 154 -2.95 -15.52 7.44
C THR A 154 -2.65 -17.02 7.36
N GLN A 155 -2.90 -17.64 6.21
CA GLN A 155 -2.85 -19.09 6.05
C GLN A 155 -1.48 -19.59 5.56
N LYS A 156 -0.70 -18.75 4.88
CA LYS A 156 0.62 -19.14 4.34
C LYS A 156 1.77 -18.32 4.94
N ALA A 157 1.78 -17.00 4.73
CA ALA A 157 2.98 -16.21 5.00
C ALA A 157 3.37 -16.19 6.49
N ILE A 158 2.42 -15.90 7.38
CA ILE A 158 2.66 -15.88 8.84
C ILE A 158 3.04 -17.27 9.37
N PRO A 159 2.32 -18.37 9.06
CA PRO A 159 2.71 -19.71 9.49
C PRO A 159 4.09 -20.15 9.00
N ILE A 160 4.42 -19.88 7.72
CA ILE A 160 5.74 -20.20 7.15
C ILE A 160 6.84 -19.38 7.84
N PHE A 161 6.59 -18.09 8.10
CA PHE A 161 7.54 -17.23 8.80
C PHE A 161 7.80 -17.73 10.23
N ASN A 162 6.75 -17.95 11.02
CA ASN A 162 6.87 -18.40 12.41
C ASN A 162 7.62 -19.73 12.54
N ARG A 163 7.51 -20.60 11.53
CA ARG A 163 8.27 -21.86 11.48
C ARG A 163 9.75 -21.66 11.13
N THR A 164 10.02 -20.79 10.16
CA THR A 164 11.39 -20.58 9.63
C THR A 164 12.21 -19.61 10.48
N HIS A 165 11.57 -18.75 11.26
CA HIS A 165 12.19 -17.70 12.08
C HIS A 165 11.48 -17.56 13.46
N PRO A 166 11.45 -18.61 14.30
CA PRO A 166 10.60 -18.67 15.51
C PRO A 166 10.90 -17.58 16.56
N ASP A 167 12.16 -17.15 16.68
CA ASP A 167 12.60 -16.16 17.66
C ASP A 167 12.65 -14.73 17.11
N SER A 168 12.22 -14.54 15.85
CA SER A 168 12.27 -13.25 15.17
C SER A 168 10.89 -12.62 15.04
N GLN A 169 10.86 -11.32 14.76
CA GLN A 169 9.67 -10.58 14.43
C GLN A 169 9.68 -10.21 12.95
N ALA A 170 8.66 -10.61 12.19
CA ALA A 170 8.52 -10.18 10.81
C ALA A 170 8.19 -8.69 10.72
N VAL A 171 8.78 -8.02 9.73
CA VAL A 171 8.38 -6.70 9.24
C VAL A 171 7.85 -6.90 7.83
N PHE A 172 6.54 -7.07 7.70
CA PHE A 172 5.87 -7.17 6.42
C PHE A 172 5.76 -5.80 5.77
N VAL A 173 6.24 -5.67 4.54
CA VAL A 173 6.24 -4.41 3.79
C VAL A 173 5.42 -4.58 2.51
N PHE A 174 4.38 -3.77 2.37
CA PHE A 174 3.48 -3.73 1.21
C PHE A 174 3.63 -2.39 0.48
N ASP A 175 3.29 -2.33 -0.80
CA ASP A 175 3.15 -1.05 -1.49
C ASP A 175 1.91 -0.27 -0.99
N CYS A 176 1.88 1.05 -1.22
CA CYS A 176 0.77 1.91 -0.80
C CYS A 176 -0.40 1.84 -1.80
N SER A 177 -0.82 0.62 -2.11
CA SER A 177 -1.90 0.34 -3.02
C SER A 177 -3.25 0.42 -2.28
N SER A 178 -4.28 0.94 -2.94
CA SER A 178 -5.63 1.07 -2.35
C SER A 178 -6.22 -0.28 -1.92
N ALA A 179 -5.72 -1.39 -2.47
CA ALA A 179 -6.06 -2.73 -2.01
C ALA A 179 -5.47 -3.03 -0.62
N HIS A 180 -4.17 -2.82 -0.39
CA HIS A 180 -3.55 -3.13 0.91
C HIS A 180 -3.99 -2.18 2.03
N GLY A 181 -4.38 -0.96 1.68
CA GLY A 181 -4.97 0.03 2.59
C GLY A 181 -6.47 -0.19 2.88
N ALA A 182 -7.07 -1.26 2.37
CA ALA A 182 -8.49 -1.53 2.57
C ALA A 182 -8.79 -1.91 4.03
N TYR A 183 -9.91 -1.39 4.52
CA TYR A 183 -10.43 -1.64 5.86
C TYR A 183 -11.42 -2.81 5.84
N SER A 184 -11.62 -3.44 7.00
CA SER A 184 -12.69 -4.42 7.17
C SER A 184 -14.06 -3.82 6.78
N PRO A 185 -15.00 -4.59 6.21
CA PRO A 185 -16.38 -4.14 6.01
C PRO A 185 -17.05 -3.62 7.29
N SER A 186 -16.61 -4.10 8.45
CA SER A 186 -17.08 -3.69 9.77
C SER A 186 -16.21 -2.63 10.48
N ALA A 187 -15.20 -2.09 9.80
CA ALA A 187 -14.26 -1.13 10.38
C ALA A 187 -14.91 0.22 10.72
N LEU A 188 -14.47 0.82 11.83
CA LEU A 188 -14.97 2.11 12.34
C LEU A 188 -14.61 3.27 11.40
N ARG A 189 -15.43 3.47 10.36
CA ARG A 189 -15.26 4.53 9.36
C ARG A 189 -16.52 5.37 9.23
N VAL A 190 -16.41 6.65 9.57
CA VAL A 190 -17.52 7.60 9.51
C VAL A 190 -18.05 7.77 8.08
N GLN A 191 -17.20 7.59 7.05
CA GLN A 191 -17.61 7.65 5.64
C GLN A 191 -18.67 6.59 5.31
N ASN A 192 -18.72 5.51 6.08
CA ASN A 192 -19.64 4.40 5.87
C ASN A 192 -20.88 4.49 6.77
N MET A 193 -21.09 5.62 7.47
CA MET A 193 -22.20 5.85 8.38
C MET A 193 -23.15 6.92 7.86
N ASN A 194 -24.44 6.78 8.22
CA ASN A 194 -25.43 7.83 8.02
C ASN A 194 -25.58 8.70 9.28
N LEU A 195 -26.12 9.91 9.13
CA LEU A 195 -26.47 10.74 10.30
C LEU A 195 -27.54 10.04 11.16
N ASN A 196 -28.54 9.45 10.50
CA ASN A 196 -29.66 8.74 11.12
C ASN A 196 -29.48 7.22 10.97
N PHE A 197 -30.28 6.45 11.70
CA PHE A 197 -30.22 4.99 11.68
C PHE A 197 -30.69 4.39 10.34
N GLY A 198 -30.25 3.17 10.06
CA GLY A 198 -30.64 2.41 8.87
C GLY A 198 -30.19 3.02 7.53
N GLY A 199 -30.89 2.67 6.45
CA GLY A 199 -30.49 3.05 5.08
C GLY A 199 -29.26 2.26 4.59
N LYS A 200 -28.66 2.73 3.50
CA LYS A 200 -27.45 2.11 2.94
C LYS A 200 -26.22 2.59 3.72
N GLN A 201 -25.92 1.95 4.85
CA GLN A 201 -24.71 2.16 5.65
C GLN A 201 -24.08 0.82 6.09
N SER A 202 -22.79 0.83 6.43
CA SER A 202 -22.07 -0.38 6.82
C SER A 202 -22.43 -0.84 8.23
N TRP A 203 -22.29 -2.14 8.46
CA TRP A 203 -22.42 -2.77 9.77
C TRP A 203 -21.11 -2.68 10.53
N LEU A 204 -20.96 -1.64 11.34
CA LEU A 204 -19.75 -1.42 12.13
C LEU A 204 -19.68 -2.37 13.32
N ARG A 205 -18.47 -2.80 13.67
CA ARG A 205 -18.20 -3.57 14.87
C ARG A 205 -18.33 -2.71 16.12
N ASP A 206 -18.56 -3.35 17.26
CA ASP A 206 -18.59 -2.66 18.54
C ASP A 206 -17.19 -2.16 18.94
N SER A 207 -17.18 -1.11 19.77
CA SER A 207 -15.98 -0.43 20.23
C SER A 207 -16.08 -0.11 21.72
N VAL A 208 -15.06 0.55 22.25
CA VAL A 208 -15.06 1.12 23.61
C VAL A 208 -15.11 2.64 23.49
N ILE A 209 -15.95 3.29 24.29
CA ILE A 209 -16.03 4.76 24.32
C ILE A 209 -14.65 5.33 24.70
N PRO A 210 -14.07 6.20 23.85
CA PRO A 210 -12.79 6.85 24.11
C PRO A 210 -12.68 7.48 25.49
N SER A 211 -11.52 7.34 26.12
CA SER A 211 -11.23 7.94 27.43
C SER A 211 -10.36 9.20 27.35
N ASP A 212 -9.77 9.45 26.18
CA ASP A 212 -8.82 10.52 25.87
C ASP A 212 -9.50 11.82 25.43
N ASP A 213 -10.76 11.78 24.98
CA ASP A 213 -11.53 12.99 24.69
C ASP A 213 -12.07 13.61 26.00
N PRO A 214 -11.61 14.82 26.39
CA PRO A 214 -12.04 15.47 27.62
C PRO A 214 -13.52 15.87 27.61
N HIS A 215 -14.15 15.99 26.45
CA HIS A 215 -15.55 16.39 26.31
C HIS A 215 -16.53 15.25 26.54
N ILE A 216 -16.06 13.99 26.50
CA ILE A 216 -16.87 12.83 26.87
C ILE A 216 -17.05 12.83 28.40
N PRO A 217 -18.28 12.76 28.93
CA PRO A 217 -18.51 12.65 30.37
C PRO A 217 -17.72 11.49 31.01
N PRO A 218 -17.04 11.69 32.16
CA PRO A 218 -16.17 10.67 32.76
C PRO A 218 -16.86 9.32 33.03
N HIS A 219 -18.16 9.33 33.34
CA HIS A 219 -18.91 8.11 33.62
C HIS A 219 -19.15 7.24 32.39
N LEU A 220 -19.04 7.78 31.16
CA LEU A 220 -19.24 7.06 29.90
C LEU A 220 -17.93 6.48 29.33
N ARG A 221 -16.79 7.05 29.70
CA ARG A 221 -15.46 6.66 29.19
C ARG A 221 -15.17 5.20 29.55
N GLY A 222 -14.69 4.42 28.58
CA GLY A 222 -14.36 3.01 28.77
C GLY A 222 -15.56 2.05 28.73
N GLN A 223 -16.80 2.54 28.58
CA GLN A 223 -17.97 1.68 28.41
C GLN A 223 -18.01 1.07 27.00
N LEU A 224 -18.68 -0.07 26.87
CA LEU A 224 -18.95 -0.70 25.58
C LEU A 224 -19.87 0.20 24.74
N GLN A 225 -19.42 0.52 23.53
CA GLN A 225 -20.19 1.24 22.51
C GLN A 225 -20.70 0.25 21.48
N THR A 226 -22.02 0.05 21.43
CA THR A 226 -22.66 -0.74 20.36
C THR A 226 -22.99 0.14 19.16
N PHE A 227 -22.78 -0.37 17.94
CA PHE A 227 -23.05 0.35 16.69
C PHE A 227 -24.31 -0.10 15.95
N ALA A 228 -24.96 -1.14 16.44
CA ALA A 228 -26.27 -1.58 15.99
C ALA A 228 -27.25 -1.64 17.16
N TYR A 229 -28.53 -1.47 16.85
CA TYR A 229 -29.58 -1.78 17.80
C TYR A 229 -29.77 -3.29 17.91
N GLY A 230 -30.03 -3.77 19.12
CA GLY A 230 -30.39 -5.17 19.33
C GLY A 230 -31.68 -5.56 18.59
N PRO A 231 -31.89 -6.86 18.33
CA PRO A 231 -33.13 -7.34 17.72
C PRO A 231 -34.36 -7.05 18.60
N ASP A 232 -34.18 -7.00 19.92
CA ASP A 232 -35.26 -6.75 20.90
C ASP A 232 -35.47 -5.26 21.22
N HIS A 233 -35.06 -4.36 20.32
CA HIS A 233 -35.16 -2.92 20.56
C HIS A 233 -36.65 -2.49 20.68
N PRO A 234 -37.03 -1.64 21.66
CA PRO A 234 -38.43 -1.27 21.89
C PRO A 234 -39.11 -0.58 20.71
N ASP A 235 -38.33 0.13 19.90
CA ASP A 235 -38.76 0.71 18.63
C ASP A 235 -38.56 -0.30 17.48
N PRO A 236 -39.64 -0.86 16.89
CA PRO A 236 -39.55 -1.85 15.80
C PRO A 236 -38.85 -1.30 14.56
N ASP A 237 -38.90 0.00 14.32
CA ASP A 237 -38.24 0.62 13.18
C ASP A 237 -36.72 0.70 13.36
N ARG A 238 -36.22 0.50 14.58
CA ARG A 238 -34.79 0.50 14.88
C ARG A 238 -34.23 -0.88 15.16
N ALA A 239 -35.08 -1.83 15.59
CA ALA A 239 -34.70 -3.19 15.89
C ALA A 239 -33.85 -3.82 14.77
N GLY A 240 -32.66 -4.30 15.14
CA GLY A 240 -31.72 -4.90 14.19
C GLY A 240 -31.26 -3.95 13.06
N LYS A 241 -31.25 -2.63 13.28
CA LYS A 241 -30.67 -1.66 12.33
C LYS A 241 -29.39 -1.04 12.88
N GLN A 242 -28.57 -0.53 11.97
CA GLN A 242 -27.35 0.20 12.30
C GLN A 242 -27.70 1.57 12.91
N LYS A 243 -26.98 1.97 13.96
CA LYS A 243 -27.10 3.30 14.56
C LYS A 243 -26.46 4.35 13.64
N GLY A 244 -27.06 5.53 13.58
CA GLY A 244 -26.48 6.68 12.88
C GLY A 244 -25.52 7.47 13.78
N VAL A 245 -24.68 8.31 13.17
CA VAL A 245 -23.70 9.17 13.85
C VAL A 245 -24.34 9.98 14.98
N ARG A 246 -25.56 10.49 14.78
CA ARG A 246 -26.26 11.27 15.81
C ARG A 246 -26.41 10.49 17.12
N VAL A 247 -26.89 9.25 17.04
CA VAL A 247 -27.18 8.42 18.22
C VAL A 247 -25.88 8.07 18.94
N ILE A 248 -24.82 7.74 18.19
CA ILE A 248 -23.51 7.46 18.79
C ILE A 248 -22.95 8.69 19.50
N LEU A 249 -23.06 9.87 18.90
CA LEU A 249 -22.60 11.11 19.55
C LEU A 249 -23.46 11.52 20.75
N GLU A 250 -24.77 11.22 20.73
CA GLU A 250 -25.66 11.39 21.88
C GLU A 250 -25.27 10.43 23.03
N GLU A 251 -25.00 9.16 22.71
CA GLU A 251 -24.52 8.15 23.66
C GLU A 251 -23.15 8.48 24.26
N ARG A 252 -22.30 9.21 23.52
CA ARG A 252 -21.01 9.75 24.01
C ARG A 252 -21.13 11.10 24.72
N GLY A 253 -22.31 11.72 24.78
CA GLY A 253 -22.54 13.07 25.33
C GLY A 253 -21.98 14.23 24.48
N LEU A 254 -21.33 13.92 23.36
CA LEU A 254 -20.69 14.90 22.48
C LEU A 254 -21.71 15.71 21.68
N TRP A 255 -22.84 15.10 21.33
CA TRP A 255 -23.90 15.80 20.60
C TRP A 255 -24.41 17.01 21.40
N GLN A 256 -24.72 16.80 22.68
CA GLN A 256 -25.20 17.85 23.58
C GLN A 256 -24.11 18.89 23.84
N HIS A 257 -22.88 18.45 24.10
CA HIS A 257 -21.73 19.34 24.32
C HIS A 257 -21.55 20.32 23.16
N TYR A 258 -21.33 19.83 21.94
CA TYR A 258 -21.07 20.70 20.78
C TYR A 258 -22.30 21.50 20.36
N SER A 259 -23.52 20.98 20.54
CA SER A 259 -24.74 21.76 20.28
C SER A 259 -24.86 22.96 21.22
N GLN A 260 -24.49 22.81 22.50
CA GLN A 260 -24.50 23.89 23.47
C GLN A 260 -23.41 24.92 23.16
N GLU A 261 -22.19 24.48 22.84
CA GLU A 261 -21.07 25.38 22.50
C GLU A 261 -21.37 26.22 21.25
N VAL A 262 -21.91 25.60 20.20
CA VAL A 262 -22.33 26.29 18.97
C VAL A 262 -23.41 27.34 19.28
N SER A 263 -24.39 27.00 20.12
CA SER A 263 -25.45 27.92 20.54
C SER A 263 -24.92 29.10 21.36
N LYS A 264 -24.01 28.84 22.33
CA LYS A 264 -23.36 29.89 23.15
C LYS A 264 -22.58 30.88 22.31
N LEU A 265 -21.95 30.42 21.23
CA LEU A 265 -21.19 31.26 20.31
C LEU A 265 -22.06 31.93 19.22
N GLY A 266 -23.38 31.72 19.23
CA GLY A 266 -24.29 32.26 18.20
C GLY A 266 -24.03 31.71 16.80
N LEU A 267 -23.40 30.54 16.70
CA LEU A 267 -23.07 29.89 15.43
C LEU A 267 -24.26 29.09 14.90
N ARG A 268 -24.25 28.80 13.59
CA ARG A 268 -25.28 27.94 12.98
C ARG A 268 -25.10 26.49 13.47
N PRO A 269 -26.20 25.73 13.67
CA PRO A 269 -26.13 24.31 14.01
C PRO A 269 -25.26 23.52 13.04
N LEU A 270 -24.48 22.58 13.57
CA LEU A 270 -23.63 21.72 12.74
C LEU A 270 -24.47 20.86 11.79
N LYS A 271 -24.07 20.85 10.52
CA LYS A 271 -24.56 19.88 9.53
C LYS A 271 -23.83 18.55 9.70
N PHE A 272 -24.34 17.47 9.09
CA PHE A 272 -23.60 16.21 9.03
C PHE A 272 -22.27 16.39 8.29
N HIS A 273 -22.35 16.86 7.04
CA HIS A 273 -21.21 17.29 6.25
C HIS A 273 -21.33 18.79 5.99
N CYS A 274 -20.26 19.55 6.26
CA CYS A 274 -20.12 20.88 5.69
C CYS A 274 -19.70 20.77 4.22
N GLU A 275 -19.88 21.84 3.46
CA GLU A 275 -19.60 21.91 2.04
C GLU A 275 -18.13 21.59 1.73
N ALA A 276 -17.19 22.06 2.55
CA ALA A 276 -15.76 21.73 2.41
C ALA A 276 -15.48 20.22 2.61
N CYS A 277 -16.03 19.60 3.66
CA CYS A 277 -15.88 18.17 3.91
C CYS A 277 -16.56 17.32 2.83
N LYS A 278 -17.70 17.79 2.29
CA LYS A 278 -18.41 17.10 1.20
C LYS A 278 -17.56 17.09 -0.07
N SER A 279 -17.01 18.23 -0.48
CA SER A 279 -16.15 18.32 -1.66
C SER A 279 -14.84 17.54 -1.50
N SER A 280 -14.23 17.57 -0.30
CA SER A 280 -13.05 16.76 -0.01
C SER A 280 -13.34 15.25 -0.08
N GLY A 281 -14.50 14.82 0.42
CA GLY A 281 -14.95 13.43 0.31
C GLY A 281 -15.12 12.97 -1.13
N LEU A 282 -15.78 13.80 -1.97
CA LEU A 282 -15.95 13.51 -3.40
C LEU A 282 -14.61 13.40 -4.13
N HIS A 283 -13.67 14.31 -3.85
CA HIS A 283 -12.34 14.25 -4.47
C HIS A 283 -11.56 12.98 -4.05
N LYS A 284 -11.69 12.54 -2.78
CA LYS A 284 -11.07 11.29 -2.32
C LYS A 284 -11.67 10.07 -3.02
N ASP A 285 -12.99 9.98 -3.10
CA ASP A 285 -13.67 8.87 -3.80
C ASP A 285 -13.33 8.86 -5.29
N ALA A 286 -13.34 10.02 -5.96
CA ALA A 286 -12.91 10.14 -7.35
C ALA A 286 -11.46 9.68 -7.57
N THR A 287 -10.57 9.98 -6.62
CA THR A 287 -9.17 9.51 -6.66
C THR A 287 -9.11 7.99 -6.54
N GLU A 288 -9.79 7.39 -5.57
CA GLU A 288 -9.81 5.92 -5.37
C GLU A 288 -10.46 5.17 -6.54
N ARG A 289 -11.49 5.75 -7.16
CA ARG A 289 -12.13 5.18 -8.36
C ARG A 289 -11.22 5.31 -9.58
N SER A 290 -10.55 6.44 -9.75
CA SER A 290 -9.56 6.66 -10.81
C SER A 290 -8.43 5.64 -10.72
N GLU A 291 -7.87 5.38 -9.54
CA GLU A 291 -6.82 4.37 -9.35
C GLU A 291 -7.27 2.97 -9.80
N ARG A 292 -8.51 2.58 -9.45
CA ARG A 292 -9.09 1.29 -9.87
C ARG A 292 -9.25 1.20 -11.39
N LEU A 293 -9.74 2.26 -12.02
CA LEU A 293 -9.91 2.32 -13.48
C LEU A 293 -8.56 2.27 -14.21
N ILE A 294 -7.55 2.98 -13.71
CA ILE A 294 -6.19 2.95 -14.26
C ILE A 294 -5.62 1.54 -14.21
N ARG A 295 -5.72 0.83 -13.07
CA ARG A 295 -5.25 -0.56 -12.97
C ARG A 295 -5.95 -1.48 -13.96
N GLN A 296 -7.26 -1.34 -14.12
CA GLN A 296 -8.02 -2.11 -15.10
C GLN A 296 -7.59 -1.79 -16.54
N ALA A 297 -7.38 -0.52 -16.86
CA ALA A 297 -6.90 -0.10 -18.16
C ALA A 297 -5.48 -0.64 -18.45
N GLU A 298 -4.56 -0.49 -17.50
CA GLU A 298 -3.18 -0.99 -17.61
C GLU A 298 -3.14 -2.50 -17.80
N SER A 299 -3.99 -3.24 -17.08
CA SER A 299 -4.12 -4.70 -17.23
C SER A 299 -4.60 -5.12 -18.63
N ASN A 300 -5.30 -4.22 -19.34
CA ASN A 300 -5.75 -4.39 -20.72
C ASN A 300 -4.83 -3.72 -21.75
N GLY A 301 -3.69 -3.17 -21.32
CA GLY A 301 -2.70 -2.50 -22.17
C GLY A 301 -3.02 -1.05 -22.54
N PHE A 302 -4.00 -0.42 -21.87
CA PHE A 302 -4.36 0.99 -22.04
C PHE A 302 -3.76 1.85 -20.93
N PHE A 303 -3.48 3.12 -21.24
CA PHE A 303 -2.95 4.09 -20.28
C PHE A 303 -3.95 5.22 -20.09
N LEU A 304 -4.24 5.55 -18.83
CA LEU A 304 -5.14 6.63 -18.44
C LEU A 304 -4.41 7.58 -17.50
N SER A 305 -4.58 8.89 -17.71
CA SER A 305 -4.06 9.90 -16.78
C SER A 305 -4.97 9.99 -15.55
N GLN A 306 -4.36 10.01 -14.36
CA GLN A 306 -5.09 10.17 -13.10
C GLN A 306 -5.88 11.46 -13.04
N GLU A 307 -5.31 12.58 -13.50
CA GLU A 307 -6.01 13.87 -13.51
C GLU A 307 -7.24 13.86 -14.41
N GLN A 308 -7.14 13.25 -15.60
CA GLN A 308 -8.25 13.15 -16.55
C GLN A 308 -9.37 12.27 -16.00
N CYS A 309 -9.02 11.10 -15.46
CA CYS A 309 -10.01 10.24 -14.82
C CYS A 309 -10.70 10.93 -13.64
N ILE A 310 -9.96 11.61 -12.76
CA ILE A 310 -10.56 12.32 -11.62
C ILE A 310 -11.50 13.42 -12.11
N GLN A 311 -11.09 14.21 -13.11
CA GLN A 311 -11.92 15.28 -13.66
C GLN A 311 -13.20 14.75 -14.30
N GLU A 312 -13.13 13.68 -15.09
CA GLU A 312 -14.31 13.05 -15.70
C GLU A 312 -15.27 12.50 -14.62
N ILE A 313 -14.75 11.80 -13.61
CA ILE A 313 -15.57 11.28 -12.50
C ILE A 313 -16.25 12.42 -11.73
N LEU A 314 -15.53 13.50 -11.44
CA LEU A 314 -16.08 14.66 -10.73
C LEU A 314 -17.13 15.42 -11.58
N GLN A 315 -16.96 15.45 -12.91
CA GLN A 315 -17.95 16.03 -13.83
C GLN A 315 -19.23 15.21 -13.89
N GLU A 316 -19.14 13.87 -13.94
CA GLU A 316 -20.29 12.97 -13.89
C GLU A 316 -21.08 13.10 -12.57
N GLU A 317 -20.38 13.30 -11.46
CA GLU A 317 -20.99 13.50 -10.13
C GLU A 317 -21.48 14.95 -9.89
N GLY A 318 -21.46 15.80 -10.92
CA GLY A 318 -22.08 17.12 -10.89
C GLY A 318 -21.28 18.20 -10.17
N SER A 319 -19.94 18.11 -10.13
CA SER A 319 -19.04 19.15 -9.61
C SER A 319 -18.24 19.78 -10.76
N PRO A 320 -18.73 20.85 -11.42
CA PRO A 320 -18.17 21.29 -12.71
C PRO A 320 -16.83 22.02 -12.60
N ASN A 321 -16.40 22.46 -11.42
CA ASN A 321 -15.14 23.19 -11.21
C ASN A 321 -14.84 23.29 -9.70
N SER A 322 -13.88 22.54 -9.19
CA SER A 322 -13.25 22.86 -7.91
C SER A 322 -11.74 22.68 -8.05
N ALA A 323 -11.04 23.82 -8.14
CA ALA A 323 -9.61 23.84 -7.85
C ALA A 323 -9.37 23.25 -6.45
N ILE A 324 -8.17 22.69 -6.23
CA ILE A 324 -7.64 22.25 -4.93
C ILE A 324 -8.23 23.13 -3.82
N PRO A 325 -8.92 22.56 -2.81
CA PRO A 325 -9.63 23.37 -1.83
C PRO A 325 -8.63 24.26 -1.09
N LYS A 326 -8.61 25.55 -1.44
CA LYS A 326 -8.09 26.57 -0.53
C LYS A 326 -9.03 26.58 0.67
N PRO A 327 -8.51 26.65 1.91
CA PRO A 327 -9.35 26.77 3.09
C PRO A 327 -10.29 27.97 2.88
N SER A 328 -11.59 27.69 2.78
CA SER A 328 -12.60 28.74 2.70
C SER A 328 -12.51 29.58 3.97
N ALA A 329 -12.64 30.90 3.81
CA ALA A 329 -12.56 31.91 4.87
C ALA A 329 -13.65 31.82 5.97
N ASP A 330 -14.35 30.70 6.08
CA ASP A 330 -15.09 30.32 7.28
C ASP A 330 -14.11 29.65 8.26
N ALA A 331 -13.16 30.43 8.74
CA ALA A 331 -12.28 30.06 9.84
C ALA A 331 -13.13 29.91 11.10
N ILE A 332 -13.65 28.71 11.27
CA ILE A 332 -14.34 28.21 12.45
C ILE A 332 -13.42 28.46 13.65
N ASN A 333 -13.99 28.95 14.75
CA ASN A 333 -13.28 29.06 16.02
C ASN A 333 -12.43 27.80 16.27
N PRO A 334 -11.13 27.92 16.58
CA PRO A 334 -10.20 26.79 16.62
C PRO A 334 -10.55 25.67 17.63
N GLY A 335 -11.61 25.84 18.44
CA GLY A 335 -12.09 24.85 19.40
C GLY A 335 -13.33 24.04 18.99
N ILE A 336 -13.96 24.29 17.84
CA ILE A 336 -15.18 23.53 17.42
C ILE A 336 -14.95 22.85 16.06
N PRO A 337 -15.17 21.53 15.94
CA PRO A 337 -15.12 20.84 14.65
C PRO A 337 -16.19 21.35 13.67
N CYS A 338 -15.89 21.37 12.37
CA CYS A 338 -16.74 22.05 11.37
C CYS A 338 -18.10 21.39 11.11
N CYS A 339 -18.29 20.12 11.45
CA CYS A 339 -19.50 19.33 11.18
C CYS A 339 -19.52 18.05 12.03
N TRP A 340 -20.68 17.37 12.12
CA TRP A 340 -20.80 16.13 12.90
C TRP A 340 -19.92 15.00 12.37
N PHE A 341 -19.67 14.98 11.06
CA PHE A 341 -18.71 14.05 10.46
C PHE A 341 -17.31 14.23 11.05
N GLN A 342 -16.84 15.48 11.21
CA GLN A 342 -15.54 15.75 11.83
C GLN A 342 -15.53 15.42 13.32
N VAL A 343 -16.58 15.76 14.08
CA VAL A 343 -16.67 15.39 15.50
C VAL A 343 -16.48 13.89 15.68
N MET A 344 -17.20 13.09 14.89
CA MET A 344 -17.10 11.63 14.93
C MET A 344 -15.75 11.13 14.41
N GLN A 345 -15.23 11.71 13.33
CA GLN A 345 -13.97 11.29 12.74
C GLN A 345 -12.80 11.54 13.70
N LEU A 346 -12.83 12.61 14.51
CA LEU A 346 -11.79 12.95 15.48
C LEU A 346 -11.77 12.06 16.73
N GLN A 347 -12.78 11.21 16.90
CA GLN A 347 -12.79 10.24 18.00
C GLN A 347 -11.65 9.22 17.82
N SER A 348 -10.96 8.91 18.90
CA SER A 348 -9.72 8.12 18.84
C SER A 348 -9.94 6.69 18.36
N ASP A 349 -11.10 6.08 18.65
CA ASP A 349 -11.45 4.76 18.15
C ASP A 349 -11.68 4.74 16.62
N PHE A 350 -12.08 5.88 16.02
CA PHE A 350 -12.16 6.05 14.57
C PHE A 350 -10.81 6.41 13.93
N GLN A 351 -10.00 7.24 14.60
CA GLN A 351 -8.67 7.63 14.11
C GLN A 351 -7.68 6.47 14.12
N ASN A 352 -7.77 5.62 15.16
CA ASN A 352 -6.85 4.50 15.36
C ASN A 352 -7.33 3.22 14.68
N GLU A 353 -8.41 3.26 13.90
CA GLU A 353 -8.85 2.12 13.12
C GLU A 353 -7.73 1.73 12.14
N ARG A 354 -7.34 0.44 12.15
CA ARG A 354 -6.27 -0.07 11.30
C ARG A 354 -6.86 -0.69 10.03
N PRO A 355 -6.19 -0.57 8.87
CA PRO A 355 -6.49 -1.39 7.71
C PRO A 355 -6.49 -2.88 8.05
N LEU A 356 -7.28 -3.68 7.33
CA LEU A 356 -7.50 -5.09 7.65
C LEU A 356 -6.19 -5.89 7.68
N LEU A 357 -5.32 -5.66 6.71
CA LEU A 357 -4.03 -6.33 6.61
C LEU A 357 -3.09 -5.97 7.76
N GLN A 358 -3.06 -4.70 8.15
CA GLN A 358 -2.29 -4.24 9.29
C GLN A 358 -2.77 -4.90 10.58
N MET A 359 -4.09 -4.96 10.80
CA MET A 359 -4.67 -5.64 11.95
C MET A 359 -4.27 -7.11 12.00
N ILE A 360 -4.43 -7.87 10.90
CA ILE A 360 -4.06 -9.30 10.83
C ILE A 360 -2.60 -9.54 11.23
N ILE A 361 -1.69 -8.72 10.72
CA ILE A 361 -0.24 -8.89 10.91
C ILE A 361 0.18 -8.49 12.32
N GLU A 362 -0.31 -7.35 12.80
CA GLU A 362 0.03 -6.83 14.13
C GLU A 362 -0.59 -7.66 15.25
N ASP A 363 -1.82 -8.16 15.08
CA ASP A 363 -2.47 -9.05 16.04
C ASP A 363 -1.78 -10.43 16.11
N ALA A 364 -1.08 -10.84 15.04
CA ALA A 364 -0.20 -12.01 15.04
C ALA A 364 1.18 -11.73 15.69
N GLY A 365 1.43 -10.53 16.21
CA GLY A 365 2.67 -10.16 16.90
C GLY A 365 3.79 -9.69 15.97
N HIS A 366 3.48 -9.38 14.71
CA HIS A 366 4.43 -8.88 13.72
C HIS A 366 4.23 -7.38 13.43
N ILE A 367 5.05 -6.81 12.54
CA ILE A 367 4.96 -5.40 12.17
C ILE A 367 4.50 -5.30 10.72
N CYS A 368 3.53 -4.42 10.46
CA CYS A 368 3.11 -4.06 9.11
C CYS A 368 3.62 -2.66 8.75
N LEU A 369 4.25 -2.52 7.59
CA LEU A 369 4.66 -1.26 7.00
C LEU A 369 4.09 -1.12 5.59
N PHE A 370 3.74 0.11 5.24
CA PHE A 370 3.41 0.49 3.87
C PHE A 370 4.52 1.36 3.30
N LEU A 371 4.93 1.11 2.06
CA LEU A 371 5.84 1.99 1.34
C LEU A 371 5.22 3.38 1.17
N PRO A 372 6.02 4.45 1.01
CA PRO A 372 5.47 5.75 0.64
C PRO A 372 4.82 5.69 -0.76
N LYS A 373 3.76 6.48 -0.97
CA LYS A 373 3.15 6.65 -2.30
C LYS A 373 4.21 7.09 -3.32
N PHE A 374 4.14 6.59 -4.54
CA PHE A 374 5.07 6.90 -5.64
C PHE A 374 6.53 6.45 -5.45
N HIS A 375 6.81 5.55 -4.49
CA HIS A 375 8.17 5.08 -4.19
C HIS A 375 8.33 3.56 -4.40
N CYS A 376 7.91 3.03 -5.55
CA CYS A 376 8.06 1.61 -5.87
C CYS A 376 9.54 1.16 -5.95
N GLU A 377 10.47 2.10 -6.18
CA GLU A 377 11.91 1.84 -6.15
C GLU A 377 12.44 1.47 -4.76
N LEU A 378 11.62 1.62 -3.71
CA LEU A 378 11.91 1.15 -2.36
C LEU A 378 11.44 -0.31 -2.12
N ASN A 379 10.78 -0.94 -3.09
CA ASN A 379 10.37 -2.34 -3.01
C ASN A 379 11.39 -3.26 -3.74
N PRO A 380 12.19 -4.09 -3.03
CA PRO A 380 13.17 -4.98 -3.68
C PRO A 380 12.50 -6.05 -4.55
N ILE A 381 11.24 -6.40 -4.30
CA ILE A 381 10.54 -7.44 -5.07
C ILE A 381 10.26 -7.01 -6.50
N GLU A 382 10.20 -5.71 -6.78
CA GLU A 382 10.09 -5.18 -8.14
C GLU A 382 11.29 -5.59 -9.01
N LEU A 383 12.48 -5.69 -8.40
CA LEU A 383 13.69 -6.17 -9.07
C LEU A 383 13.65 -7.69 -9.29
N PHE A 384 13.03 -8.42 -8.36
CA PHE A 384 12.75 -9.85 -8.52
C PHE A 384 11.75 -10.09 -9.67
N TRP A 385 10.71 -9.28 -9.80
CA TRP A 385 9.80 -9.31 -10.95
C TRP A 385 10.49 -8.97 -12.25
N SER A 386 11.39 -7.99 -12.26
CA SER A 386 12.21 -7.69 -13.43
C SER A 386 13.05 -8.89 -13.86
N TYR A 387 13.68 -9.59 -12.92
CA TYR A 387 14.46 -10.81 -13.20
C TYR A 387 13.59 -11.90 -13.82
N ILE A 388 12.47 -12.23 -13.18
CA ILE A 388 11.55 -13.28 -13.64
C ILE A 388 11.03 -12.95 -15.03
N LYS A 389 10.54 -11.73 -15.25
CA LYS A 389 9.99 -11.31 -16.54
C LYS A 389 11.05 -11.34 -17.64
N GLN A 390 12.28 -10.95 -17.35
CA GLN A 390 13.37 -10.99 -18.32
C GLN A 390 13.72 -12.44 -18.70
N ALA A 391 13.96 -13.31 -17.72
CA ALA A 391 14.28 -14.71 -17.95
C ALA A 391 13.11 -15.44 -18.65
N TYR A 392 11.88 -15.18 -18.23
CA TYR A 392 10.68 -15.77 -18.81
C TYR A 392 10.57 -15.45 -20.31
N ARG A 393 10.68 -14.16 -20.68
CA ARG A 393 10.64 -13.73 -22.08
C ARG A 393 11.74 -14.39 -22.94
N GLN A 394 12.91 -14.66 -22.38
CA GLN A 394 13.99 -15.32 -23.12
C GLN A 394 13.67 -16.77 -23.45
N GLU A 395 12.87 -17.45 -22.63
CA GLU A 395 12.61 -18.89 -22.75
C GLU A 395 11.20 -19.24 -23.22
N THR A 396 10.25 -18.30 -23.23
CA THR A 396 8.85 -18.54 -23.63
C THR A 396 8.68 -19.12 -25.03
N HIS A 397 9.68 -18.95 -25.90
CA HIS A 397 9.69 -19.51 -27.24
C HIS A 397 9.73 -21.04 -27.29
N ARG A 398 10.14 -21.67 -26.19
CA ARG A 398 10.24 -23.12 -26.06
C ARG A 398 8.91 -23.77 -25.72
N CYS A 399 7.94 -22.99 -25.25
CA CYS A 399 6.64 -23.46 -24.80
C CYS A 399 5.56 -23.27 -25.87
N LYS A 400 4.65 -24.24 -25.94
CA LYS A 400 3.50 -24.30 -26.85
C LYS A 400 2.18 -24.42 -26.09
N THR A 401 2.17 -25.14 -24.98
CA THR A 401 0.95 -25.41 -24.19
C THR A 401 0.89 -24.56 -22.92
N PHE A 402 -0.32 -24.35 -22.38
CA PHE A 402 -0.48 -23.59 -21.13
C PHE A 402 0.21 -24.25 -19.94
N SER A 403 0.22 -25.58 -19.87
CA SER A 403 0.93 -26.34 -18.84
C SER A 403 2.44 -26.08 -18.88
N GLU A 404 3.03 -26.07 -20.08
CA GLU A 404 4.46 -25.74 -20.26
C GLU A 404 4.78 -24.31 -19.82
N TYR A 405 3.91 -23.34 -20.11
CA TYR A 405 4.10 -21.96 -19.65
C TYR A 405 4.07 -21.86 -18.11
N LYS A 406 3.17 -22.59 -17.44
CA LYS A 406 3.12 -22.65 -15.97
C LYS A 406 4.41 -23.24 -15.40
N ALA A 407 4.84 -24.37 -15.93
CA ALA A 407 6.07 -25.03 -15.50
C ALA A 407 7.31 -24.16 -15.75
N LEU A 408 7.37 -23.46 -16.88
CA LEU A 408 8.44 -22.51 -17.20
C LEU A 408 8.48 -21.36 -16.20
N PHE A 409 7.33 -20.74 -15.94
CA PHE A 409 7.21 -19.62 -15.02
C PHE A 409 7.70 -20.01 -13.62
N GLU A 410 7.22 -21.15 -13.12
CA GLU A 410 7.59 -21.64 -11.79
C GLU A 410 9.08 -21.99 -11.70
N ARG A 411 9.63 -22.69 -12.70
CA ARG A 411 11.07 -22.97 -12.77
C ARG A 411 11.91 -21.69 -12.74
N ILE A 412 11.51 -20.67 -13.51
CA ILE A 412 12.25 -19.40 -13.57
C ILE A 412 12.15 -18.65 -12.23
N ARG A 413 10.97 -18.62 -11.62
CA ARG A 413 10.77 -18.02 -10.29
C ARG A 413 11.70 -18.65 -9.25
N GLN A 414 11.80 -19.98 -9.24
CA GLN A 414 12.67 -20.72 -8.32
C GLN A 414 14.16 -20.56 -8.64
N SER A 415 14.52 -20.19 -9.88
CA SER A 415 15.92 -20.08 -10.32
C SER A 415 16.65 -18.81 -9.88
N CYS A 416 15.94 -17.81 -9.33
CA CYS A 416 16.59 -16.55 -8.94
C CYS A 416 17.59 -16.80 -7.79
N PRO A 417 18.89 -16.53 -7.98
CA PRO A 417 19.88 -16.80 -6.95
C PRO A 417 19.66 -15.94 -5.71
N LEU A 418 19.83 -16.52 -4.52
CA LEU A 418 19.74 -15.79 -3.25
C LEU A 418 20.69 -14.59 -3.18
N SER A 419 21.91 -14.73 -3.70
CA SER A 419 22.88 -13.63 -3.81
C SER A 419 22.34 -12.46 -4.64
N THR A 420 21.50 -12.73 -5.64
CA THR A 420 20.86 -11.71 -6.47
C THR A 420 19.77 -10.98 -5.71
N ILE A 421 18.94 -11.72 -4.96
CA ILE A 421 17.92 -11.14 -4.07
C ILE A 421 18.59 -10.23 -3.02
N ARG A 422 19.67 -10.68 -2.37
CA ARG A 422 20.42 -9.85 -1.41
C ARG A 422 21.01 -8.59 -2.04
N LYS A 423 21.41 -8.62 -3.32
CA LYS A 423 21.82 -7.41 -4.07
C LYS A 423 20.65 -6.43 -4.26
N TYR A 424 19.41 -6.91 -4.35
CA TYR A 424 18.22 -6.06 -4.41
C TYR A 424 18.02 -5.33 -3.09
N PHE A 425 18.05 -6.02 -1.94
CA PHE A 425 17.99 -5.40 -0.61
C PHE A 425 19.09 -4.33 -0.43
N ARG A 426 20.34 -4.64 -0.79
CA ARG A 426 21.44 -3.66 -0.78
C ARG A 426 21.22 -2.45 -1.70
N ARG A 427 20.46 -2.61 -2.78
CA ARG A 427 20.08 -1.50 -3.65
C ARG A 427 19.04 -0.61 -2.98
N ILE A 428 18.07 -1.19 -2.27
CA ILE A 428 17.07 -0.44 -1.49
C ILE A 428 17.73 0.31 -0.34
N ASP A 429 18.62 -0.32 0.43
CA ASP A 429 19.36 0.34 1.53
C ASP A 429 20.12 1.59 1.03
N ARG A 430 20.71 1.53 -0.17
CA ARG A 430 21.36 2.70 -0.80
C ARG A 430 20.37 3.78 -1.23
N GLN A 431 19.23 3.37 -1.80
CA GLN A 431 18.19 4.30 -2.23
C GLN A 431 17.64 5.07 -1.02
N ILE A 432 17.40 4.38 0.10
CA ILE A 432 17.03 4.96 1.39
C ILE A 432 18.10 5.94 1.87
N SER A 433 19.38 5.57 1.80
CA SER A 433 20.50 6.45 2.15
C SER A 433 20.59 7.71 1.28
N ALA A 434 20.16 7.66 0.01
CA ALA A 434 20.06 8.85 -0.85
C ALA A 434 18.99 9.81 -0.33
N TYR A 435 17.79 9.30 -0.03
CA TYR A 435 16.69 10.10 0.47
C TYR A 435 16.95 10.67 1.87
N GLU A 436 17.61 9.91 2.74
CA GLU A 436 18.03 10.37 4.07
C GLU A 436 18.98 11.59 3.99
N GLN A 437 19.82 11.63 2.96
CA GLN A 437 20.73 12.74 2.69
C GLN A 437 20.05 13.95 2.03
N GLY A 438 18.75 13.87 1.76
CA GLY A 438 17.95 14.97 1.21
C GLY A 438 17.89 15.02 -0.32
N TYR A 439 18.39 14.01 -1.03
CA TYR A 439 18.30 13.96 -2.48
C TYR A 439 16.89 13.62 -2.95
N ASN A 440 16.41 14.31 -3.98
CA ASN A 440 15.13 14.01 -4.61
C ASN A 440 15.23 12.77 -5.52
N GLY A 441 14.07 12.29 -6.02
CA GLY A 441 14.00 11.16 -6.93
C GLY A 441 15.03 11.22 -8.08
N PRO A 442 15.04 12.26 -8.93
CA PRO A 442 15.99 12.38 -10.04
C PRO A 442 17.47 12.36 -9.62
N GLN A 443 17.83 13.09 -8.57
CA GLN A 443 19.20 13.14 -8.04
C GLN A 443 19.65 11.77 -7.54
N SER A 444 18.76 11.05 -6.86
CA SER A 444 19.04 9.71 -6.35
C SER A 444 19.43 8.73 -7.46
N ILE A 445 18.78 8.77 -8.63
CA ILE A 445 19.13 7.90 -9.76
C ILE A 445 20.59 8.11 -10.21
N ASN A 446 21.02 9.36 -10.28
CA ASN A 446 22.39 9.69 -10.70
C ASN A 446 23.40 9.20 -9.67
N LEU A 447 23.12 9.38 -8.38
CA LEU A 447 23.93 8.85 -7.29
C LEU A 447 24.02 7.32 -7.31
N MET A 448 22.90 6.65 -7.54
CA MET A 448 22.80 5.19 -7.58
C MET A 448 23.60 4.58 -8.74
N LYS A 449 23.74 5.31 -9.86
CA LYS A 449 24.62 4.92 -10.97
C LYS A 449 26.10 5.10 -10.62
N LYS A 450 26.46 6.20 -9.94
CA LYS A 450 27.84 6.52 -9.58
C LYS A 450 28.39 5.64 -8.46
N TYR A 451 27.56 5.31 -7.46
CA TYR A 451 27.97 4.55 -6.26
C TYR A 451 27.36 3.15 -6.23
N SER A 452 27.71 2.35 -7.24
CA SER A 452 27.17 1.01 -7.46
C SER A 452 27.69 -0.07 -6.48
N SER A 453 28.85 0.15 -5.84
CA SER A 453 29.56 -0.81 -4.99
C SER A 453 29.26 -0.71 -3.49
N HIS A 454 28.72 0.42 -3.01
CA HIS A 454 28.52 0.69 -1.58
C HIS A 454 27.14 0.25 -1.07
N ARG A 455 26.89 0.32 0.25
CA ARG A 455 25.55 0.16 0.84
C ARG A 455 24.88 1.49 1.20
N CYS A 456 25.67 2.54 1.34
CA CYS A 456 25.23 3.90 1.59
C CYS A 456 25.97 4.84 0.63
N ILE A 457 25.39 5.98 0.32
CA ILE A 457 26.08 7.02 -0.46
C ILE A 457 26.98 7.82 0.51
N PRO A 458 28.31 7.91 0.30
CA PRO A 458 29.18 8.63 1.22
C PRO A 458 28.87 10.14 1.21
N ARG A 459 28.79 10.79 2.39
CA ARG A 459 28.45 12.22 2.51
C ARG A 459 29.34 13.16 1.67
N ARG A 460 30.64 12.88 1.57
CA ARG A 460 31.59 13.68 0.76
C ARG A 460 31.37 13.56 -0.76
N ALA A 461 30.87 12.41 -1.18
CA ALA A 461 30.58 12.08 -2.57
C ALA A 461 29.30 12.78 -3.08
N ALA A 462 28.43 13.11 -2.13
CA ALA A 462 27.15 13.78 -2.27
C ALA A 462 27.33 15.29 -2.59
N MET A 463 28.29 15.96 -1.92
CA MET A 463 28.64 17.38 -2.15
C MET A 463 29.13 17.70 -3.57
N GLN A 464 29.62 16.71 -4.33
CA GLN A 464 30.09 16.92 -5.71
C GLN A 464 28.95 17.01 -6.74
N ILE A 465 27.75 16.52 -6.41
CA ILE A 465 26.59 16.57 -7.33
C ILE A 465 25.83 17.88 -7.21
N ASP A 466 25.83 18.51 -6.03
CA ASP A 466 25.26 19.84 -5.84
C ASP A 466 25.92 20.88 -6.78
N MET A 467 27.19 20.68 -7.16
CA MET A 467 27.87 21.51 -8.17
C MET A 467 27.49 21.21 -9.65
N LEU A 468 26.87 20.06 -9.93
CA LEU A 468 26.53 19.62 -11.30
C LEU A 468 25.04 19.75 -11.64
N THR A 469 24.19 20.00 -10.64
CA THR A 469 22.74 20.23 -10.80
C THR A 469 22.29 21.62 -10.35
N SER A 470 23.24 22.53 -10.07
CA SER A 470 22.97 23.97 -9.87
C SER A 470 22.64 24.67 -11.18
#